data_AF-A0A7I2V505-F1
#
_entry.id   AF-A0A7I2V505-F1
#
_cell.length_a   1.000
_cell.length_b   1.000
_cell.length_c   1.000
_cell.angle_alpha   90.00
_cell.angle_beta   90.00
_cell.angle_gamma   90.00
#
_symmetry.space_group_name_H-M   'P 1'
#
loop_
_entity.id
_entity.type
_entity.pdbx_description
1 polymer ?
#
loop_
_entity_poly.entity_id
_entity_poly.type
_entity_poly.pdbx_seq_one_letter_code
_entity_poly.pdbx_strand_id
1 'polypeptide(L)'
;MWGFLKRPVVVTADINLSLVALTGMGLLSRLWRLTYPRAVVFDEVYYGQYISFYMKQIFFLDDSGPPFGHMVLALGGYLGGFDGNFLWNRIGAEYSSNVPVWSLRLLPALAGALSVPMAYQIVLELHFSHCAAMGAALLMLIENALITQSRLMLLESVLIFFNLLAVLSYLKFFNCQKHSPFSLSWWFWLTLTGVACSCAVGIKYMGVFTYVLVLGVAAVHAWHLLGDQTLSNVCVFCHLLARAVALLVIPVVLYLLFFYVHLILVFRSGPHDQIMSSAFQASLEGGLARITQGQPLEVAFGSQVTLRNVFGKPVPCWLHSHQDTYPMIYENGRGSSHQQQVTCYPFKDVNNWWIVKDPRRHQLVVSSPPRPVRHGDMVQLVHGMTTRSLNTHDVAAPLSPHSQEVSCYIDYNISMPAQNLWRLEIVNRGSDTDVWKTILSEVRFVHVNTSAVLKDGIPM
;
A
#
# COMPACT_ATOMS: atom_id res chain seq x y z
N MET A 1 29.38 37.83 24.73
CA MET A 1 27.93 37.66 24.56
C MET A 1 27.48 36.25 24.99
N TRP A 2 27.85 35.77 26.20
CA TRP A 2 27.45 34.46 26.74
C TRP A 2 27.07 34.61 28.23
N GLY A 3 25.91 35.23 28.48
CA GLY A 3 25.32 35.34 29.82
C GLY A 3 24.48 34.13 30.26
N PHE A 4 24.29 33.15 29.37
CA PHE A 4 23.38 32.00 29.60
C PHE A 4 23.99 30.87 30.46
N LEU A 5 25.29 30.88 30.72
CA LEU A 5 26.00 29.82 31.46
C LEU A 5 26.19 30.11 32.96
N LYS A 6 25.63 31.20 33.50
CA LYS A 6 25.83 31.61 34.91
C LYS A 6 24.70 31.21 35.87
N ARG A 7 23.65 30.53 35.42
CA ARG A 7 22.59 30.01 36.30
C ARG A 7 22.68 28.48 36.34
N PRO A 8 22.60 27.84 37.53
CA PRO A 8 22.52 26.40 37.60
C PRO A 8 21.28 25.93 36.84
N VAL A 9 21.43 24.88 36.02
CA VAL A 9 20.30 24.15 35.44
C VAL A 9 19.63 23.40 36.57
N VAL A 10 18.64 24.03 37.21
CA VAL A 10 17.85 23.41 38.26
C VAL A 10 16.73 22.62 37.57
N VAL A 11 16.81 21.29 37.65
CA VAL A 11 15.73 20.40 37.19
C VAL A 11 14.89 20.04 38.41
N THR A 12 13.70 20.63 38.53
CA THR A 12 12.69 20.24 39.51
C THR A 12 11.81 19.14 38.92
N ALA A 13 11.79 17.96 39.54
CA ALA A 13 10.99 16.82 39.09
C ALA A 13 9.84 16.57 40.07
N ASP A 14 8.61 16.88 39.65
CA ASP A 14 7.40 16.56 40.41
C ASP A 14 6.91 15.16 40.04
N ILE A 15 7.01 14.23 40.98
CA ILE A 15 6.63 12.82 40.76
C ILE A 15 5.19 12.61 41.24
N ASN A 16 4.27 12.39 40.30
CA ASN A 16 2.92 11.96 40.63
C ASN A 16 2.90 10.46 40.96
N LEU A 17 2.81 10.12 42.24
CA LEU A 17 2.79 8.74 42.74
C LEU A 17 1.63 7.92 42.15
N SER A 18 0.45 8.53 41.92
CA SER A 18 -0.68 7.85 41.31
C SER A 18 -0.38 7.41 39.88
N LEU A 19 0.28 8.27 39.11
CA LEU A 19 0.68 7.97 37.74
C LEU A 19 1.72 6.83 37.71
N VAL A 20 2.71 6.86 38.61
CA VAL A 20 3.74 5.82 38.72
C VAL A 20 3.10 4.48 39.10
N ALA A 21 2.19 4.48 40.08
CA ALA A 21 1.48 3.27 40.50
C ALA A 21 0.62 2.69 39.37
N LEU A 22 -0.15 3.53 38.66
CA LEU A 22 -0.95 3.11 37.50
C LEU A 22 -0.09 2.56 36.37
N THR A 23 1.07 3.16 36.12
CA THR A 23 2.03 2.68 35.11
C THR A 23 2.59 1.31 35.52
N GLY A 24 3.01 1.15 36.78
CA GLY A 24 3.49 -0.12 37.31
C GLY A 24 2.45 -1.24 37.24
N MET A 25 1.20 -0.95 37.61
CA MET A 25 0.09 -1.90 37.53
C MET A 25 -0.30 -2.20 36.07
N GLY A 26 -0.27 -1.20 35.19
CA GLY A 26 -0.48 -1.37 33.75
C GLY A 26 0.56 -2.30 33.13
N LEU A 27 1.83 -2.11 33.47
CA LEU A 27 2.93 -2.97 33.02
C LEU A 27 2.78 -4.38 33.58
N LEU A 28 2.50 -4.52 34.88
CA LEU A 28 2.33 -5.82 35.51
C LEU A 28 1.19 -6.62 34.84
N SER A 29 0.02 -6.01 34.66
CA SER A 29 -1.16 -6.70 34.09
C SER A 29 -0.93 -7.22 32.67
N ARG A 30 -0.22 -6.47 31.83
CA ARG A 30 -0.06 -6.78 30.39
C ARG A 30 1.23 -7.51 30.06
N LEU A 31 2.31 -7.30 30.81
CA LEU A 31 3.56 -8.04 30.62
C LEU A 31 3.56 -9.42 31.31
N TRP A 32 2.58 -9.69 32.19
CA TRP A 32 2.49 -10.97 32.88
C TRP A 32 2.35 -12.14 31.90
N ARG A 33 3.34 -13.04 31.95
CA ARG A 33 3.40 -14.28 31.16
C ARG A 33 3.07 -14.09 29.67
N LEU A 34 3.70 -13.12 29.00
CA LEU A 34 3.53 -12.87 27.56
C LEU A 34 3.77 -14.10 26.66
N THR A 35 4.65 -14.99 27.09
CA THR A 35 4.97 -16.25 26.39
C THR A 35 3.82 -17.25 26.38
N TYR A 36 2.81 -17.07 27.24
CA TYR A 36 1.62 -17.92 27.30
C TYR A 36 0.41 -17.20 26.70
N PRO A 37 -0.33 -17.83 25.76
CA PRO A 37 -0.12 -19.17 25.21
C PRO A 37 1.03 -19.21 24.20
N ARG A 38 1.79 -20.32 24.17
CA ARG A 38 2.93 -20.50 23.27
C ARG A 38 2.51 -21.09 21.91
N ALA A 39 1.40 -20.60 21.40
CA ALA A 39 0.82 -20.95 20.12
C ALA A 39 0.31 -19.68 19.42
N VAL A 40 0.14 -19.77 18.11
CA VAL A 40 -0.40 -18.69 17.28
C VAL A 40 -1.88 -18.48 17.61
N VAL A 41 -2.28 -17.24 17.89
CA VAL A 41 -3.67 -16.91 18.28
C VAL A 41 -4.29 -15.94 17.28
N PHE A 42 -5.50 -16.24 16.79
CA PHE A 42 -6.31 -15.30 15.99
C PHE A 42 -5.49 -14.67 14.83
N ASP A 43 -5.46 -13.34 14.73
CA ASP A 43 -4.77 -12.58 13.69
C ASP A 43 -3.23 -12.59 13.79
N GLU A 44 -2.64 -13.22 14.83
CA GLU A 44 -1.19 -13.45 14.87
C GLU A 44 -0.70 -14.24 13.65
N VAL A 45 -1.56 -15.07 13.04
CA VAL A 45 -1.24 -15.78 11.78
C VAL A 45 -0.88 -14.79 10.67
N TYR A 46 -1.69 -13.74 10.48
CA TYR A 46 -1.49 -12.77 9.41
C TYR A 46 -0.34 -11.80 9.75
N TYR A 47 -0.38 -11.18 10.93
CA TYR A 47 0.66 -10.23 11.32
C TYR A 47 2.04 -10.89 11.44
N GLY A 48 2.10 -12.15 11.87
CA GLY A 48 3.34 -12.91 11.93
C GLY A 48 3.93 -13.19 10.56
N GLN A 49 3.08 -13.48 9.58
CA GLN A 49 3.48 -13.63 8.19
C GLN A 49 4.10 -12.33 7.66
N TYR A 50 3.47 -11.18 7.92
CA TYR A 50 4.00 -9.88 7.52
C TYR A 50 5.33 -9.53 8.19
N ILE A 51 5.50 -9.83 9.49
CA ILE A 51 6.78 -9.68 10.18
C ILE A 51 7.85 -10.54 9.53
N SER A 52 7.51 -11.78 9.14
CA SER A 52 8.43 -12.68 8.46
C SER A 52 8.85 -12.14 7.09
N PHE A 53 7.94 -11.46 6.38
CA PHE A 53 8.27 -10.76 5.13
C PHE A 53 9.21 -9.59 5.36
N TYR A 54 9.06 -8.80 6.42
CA TYR A 54 10.04 -7.77 6.78
C TYR A 54 11.41 -8.35 7.10
N MET A 55 11.50 -9.43 7.89
CA MET A 55 12.78 -10.07 8.22
C MET A 55 13.48 -10.62 6.96
N LYS A 56 12.71 -11.12 5.99
CA LYS A 56 13.23 -11.65 4.72
C LYS A 56 13.37 -10.61 3.60
N GLN A 57 12.91 -9.38 3.86
CA GLN A 57 12.89 -8.26 2.90
C GLN A 57 12.04 -8.56 1.65
N ILE A 58 10.95 -9.33 1.81
CA ILE A 58 10.07 -9.80 0.71
C ILE A 58 8.84 -8.91 0.57
N PHE A 59 8.57 -8.40 -0.63
CA PHE A 59 7.46 -7.51 -0.92
C PHE A 59 6.11 -8.16 -0.67
N PHE A 60 5.28 -7.43 0.07
CA PHE A 60 3.91 -7.81 0.33
C PHE A 60 3.03 -6.56 0.32
N LEU A 61 1.79 -6.75 -0.09
CA LEU A 61 0.71 -5.80 0.10
C LEU A 61 -0.20 -6.33 1.21
N ASP A 62 -0.66 -5.45 2.08
CA ASP A 62 -1.69 -5.73 3.06
C ASP A 62 -2.89 -4.82 2.80
N ASP A 63 -4.07 -5.42 2.64
CA ASP A 63 -5.32 -4.71 2.36
C ASP A 63 -5.88 -4.03 3.63
N SER A 64 -5.36 -4.38 4.82
CA SER A 64 -5.93 -3.92 6.10
C SER A 64 -5.55 -2.49 6.49
N GLY A 65 -4.44 -1.95 5.96
CA GLY A 65 -4.01 -0.58 6.26
C GLY A 65 -2.57 -0.26 5.90
N PRO A 66 -2.07 0.91 6.34
CA PRO A 66 -0.71 1.35 6.01
C PRO A 66 0.39 0.57 6.77
N PRO A 67 1.66 0.71 6.37
CA PRO A 67 2.71 -0.22 6.80
C PRO A 67 3.29 0.06 8.19
N PHE A 68 3.03 1.22 8.80
CA PHE A 68 3.74 1.63 10.02
C PHE A 68 3.48 0.69 11.20
N GLY A 69 2.26 0.22 11.36
CA GLY A 69 1.94 -0.77 12.41
C GLY A 69 2.75 -2.06 12.26
N HIS A 70 2.82 -2.58 11.04
CA HIS A 70 3.61 -3.77 10.76
C HIS A 70 5.11 -3.55 10.97
N MET A 71 5.64 -2.37 10.64
CA MET A 71 7.03 -2.01 10.91
C MET A 71 7.33 -1.96 12.43
N VAL A 72 6.38 -1.46 13.24
CA VAL A 72 6.51 -1.48 14.71
C VAL A 72 6.56 -2.92 15.22
N LEU A 73 5.69 -3.81 14.74
CA LEU A 73 5.74 -5.22 15.13
C LEU A 73 7.04 -5.90 14.66
N ALA A 74 7.48 -5.59 13.44
CA ALA A 74 8.72 -6.10 12.88
C ALA A 74 9.94 -5.66 13.70
N LEU A 75 9.95 -4.42 14.23
CA LEU A 75 10.97 -3.94 15.15
C LEU A 75 11.04 -4.82 16.41
N GLY A 76 9.90 -5.22 16.97
CA GLY A 76 9.84 -6.13 18.12
C GLY A 76 10.43 -7.52 17.79
N GLY A 77 10.15 -8.04 16.60
CA GLY A 77 10.75 -9.27 16.09
C GLY A 77 12.27 -9.16 15.89
N TYR A 78 12.73 -8.07 15.29
CA TYR A 78 14.15 -7.79 15.05
C TYR A 78 14.95 -7.69 16.36
N LEU A 79 14.44 -6.94 17.34
CA LEU A 79 15.05 -6.83 18.67
C LEU A 79 15.10 -8.17 19.42
N GLY A 80 14.15 -9.07 19.13
CA GLY A 80 14.12 -10.44 19.65
C GLY A 80 15.02 -11.43 18.91
N GLY A 81 15.66 -11.04 17.80
CA GLY A 81 16.46 -11.93 16.97
C GLY A 81 15.63 -12.91 16.12
N PHE A 82 14.40 -12.53 15.73
CA PHE A 82 13.58 -13.35 14.84
C PHE A 82 14.14 -13.34 13.42
N ASP A 83 14.36 -14.52 12.83
CA ASP A 83 14.93 -14.70 11.49
C ASP A 83 13.89 -14.74 10.36
N GLY A 84 12.60 -14.68 10.69
CA GLY A 84 11.50 -14.81 9.73
C GLY A 84 11.20 -16.25 9.30
N ASN A 85 11.87 -17.26 9.86
CA ASN A 85 11.68 -18.65 9.48
C ASN A 85 10.65 -19.35 10.35
N PHE A 86 9.39 -18.99 10.14
CA PHE A 86 8.25 -19.69 10.72
C PHE A 86 7.10 -19.76 9.72
N LEU A 87 6.40 -20.90 9.69
CA LEU A 87 5.28 -21.12 8.79
C LEU A 87 3.96 -20.78 9.53
N TRP A 88 3.36 -19.65 9.15
CA TRP A 88 2.10 -19.15 9.72
C TRP A 88 0.90 -19.77 9.00
N ASN A 89 0.62 -21.04 9.25
CA ASN A 89 -0.41 -21.79 8.49
C ASN A 89 -1.77 -21.91 9.20
N ARG A 90 -1.79 -21.99 10.53
CA ARG A 90 -3.03 -22.21 11.30
C ARG A 90 -3.01 -21.55 12.67
N ILE A 91 -4.19 -21.14 13.12
CA ILE A 91 -4.43 -20.75 14.51
C ILE A 91 -4.24 -22.00 15.39
N GLY A 92 -3.54 -21.85 16.50
CA GLY A 92 -3.18 -22.93 17.41
C GLY A 92 -1.90 -23.69 17.04
N ALA A 93 -1.19 -23.29 15.98
CA ALA A 93 0.15 -23.84 15.72
C ALA A 93 1.11 -23.47 16.84
N GLU A 94 1.86 -24.44 17.36
CA GLU A 94 2.85 -24.18 18.40
C GLU A 94 4.07 -23.45 17.84
N TYR A 95 4.56 -22.45 18.57
CA TYR A 95 5.78 -21.76 18.20
C TYR A 95 6.99 -22.66 18.40
N SER A 96 7.85 -22.75 17.37
CA SER A 96 9.12 -23.47 17.47
C SER A 96 10.03 -22.86 18.55
N SER A 97 11.07 -23.59 18.95
CA SER A 97 12.03 -23.15 19.97
C SER A 97 12.69 -21.80 19.64
N ASN A 98 12.82 -21.50 18.35
CA ASN A 98 13.62 -20.39 17.84
C ASN A 98 12.83 -19.08 17.73
N VAL A 99 11.49 -19.11 17.86
CA VAL A 99 10.67 -17.91 17.73
C VAL A 99 10.64 -17.13 19.06
N PRO A 100 11.08 -15.86 19.09
CA PRO A 100 11.08 -15.05 20.30
C PRO A 100 9.68 -14.47 20.59
N VAL A 101 8.76 -15.33 21.04
CA VAL A 101 7.34 -14.98 21.30
C VAL A 101 7.19 -13.79 22.26
N TRP A 102 8.04 -13.71 23.29
CA TRP A 102 8.00 -12.62 24.26
C TRP A 102 8.28 -11.27 23.59
N SER A 103 9.31 -11.20 22.74
CA SER A 103 9.69 -9.98 22.03
C SER A 103 8.66 -9.54 20.99
N LEU A 104 8.05 -10.50 20.29
CA LEU A 104 6.98 -10.24 19.31
C LEU A 104 5.74 -9.60 19.96
N ARG A 105 5.39 -10.00 21.18
CA ARG A 105 4.23 -9.47 21.93
C ARG A 105 4.57 -8.26 22.80
N LEU A 106 5.86 -7.94 22.99
CA LEU A 106 6.30 -6.89 23.91
C LEU A 106 5.76 -5.51 23.54
N LEU A 107 5.92 -5.08 22.29
CA LEU A 107 5.55 -3.72 21.86
C LEU A 107 4.03 -3.47 21.96
N PRO A 108 3.15 -4.37 21.48
CA PRO A 108 1.71 -4.31 21.77
C PRO A 108 1.38 -4.23 23.26
N ALA A 109 2.05 -5.03 24.09
CA ALA A 109 1.79 -5.09 25.52
C ALA A 109 2.23 -3.81 26.25
N LEU A 110 3.35 -3.22 25.84
CA LEU A 110 3.83 -1.92 26.32
C LEU A 110 2.89 -0.79 25.92
N ALA A 111 2.46 -0.75 24.65
CA ALA A 111 1.49 0.24 24.18
C ALA A 111 0.16 0.15 24.96
N GLY A 112 -0.34 -1.07 25.16
CA GLY A 112 -1.49 -1.32 26.03
C GLY A 112 -1.25 -0.90 27.48
N ALA A 113 -0.06 -1.11 28.04
CA ALA A 113 0.25 -0.77 29.42
C ALA A 113 0.29 0.74 29.65
N LEU A 114 0.90 1.47 28.72
CA LEU A 114 0.99 2.94 28.76
C LEU A 114 -0.35 3.61 28.44
N SER A 115 -1.30 2.91 27.82
CA SER A 115 -2.66 3.43 27.61
C SER A 115 -3.42 3.71 28.91
N VAL A 116 -3.16 2.95 29.98
CA VAL A 116 -3.78 3.11 31.30
C VAL A 116 -3.44 4.45 31.96
N PRO A 117 -2.14 4.81 32.16
CA PRO A 117 -1.79 6.12 32.72
C PRO A 117 -2.18 7.28 31.79
N MET A 118 -2.29 7.07 30.47
CA MET A 118 -2.79 8.11 29.57
C MET A 118 -4.26 8.44 29.82
N ALA A 119 -5.12 7.45 30.11
CA ALA A 119 -6.51 7.71 30.47
C ALA A 119 -6.63 8.58 31.74
N TYR A 120 -5.80 8.31 32.75
CA TYR A 120 -5.71 9.16 33.95
C TYR A 120 -5.36 10.61 33.58
N GLN A 121 -4.32 10.80 32.75
CA GLN A 121 -3.89 12.13 32.36
C GLN A 121 -4.92 12.87 31.51
N ILE A 122 -5.60 12.19 30.58
CA ILE A 122 -6.64 12.80 29.74
C ILE A 122 -7.75 13.39 30.61
N VAL A 123 -8.24 12.63 31.60
CA VAL A 123 -9.32 13.10 32.49
C VAL A 123 -8.86 14.26 33.37
N LEU A 124 -7.60 14.27 33.81
CA LEU A 124 -7.03 15.42 34.52
C LEU A 124 -6.91 16.66 33.63
N GLU A 125 -6.47 16.52 32.39
CA GLU A 125 -6.35 17.64 31.45
C GLU A 125 -7.72 18.21 31.03
N LEU A 126 -8.79 17.42 31.19
CA LEU A 126 -10.17 17.88 31.07
C LEU A 126 -10.69 18.60 32.34
N HIS A 127 -9.84 18.82 33.35
CA HIS A 127 -10.14 19.51 34.62
C HIS A 127 -11.12 18.78 35.55
N PHE A 128 -11.22 17.45 35.44
CA PHE A 128 -11.96 16.64 36.42
C PHE A 128 -11.13 16.33 37.68
N SER A 129 -11.79 15.84 38.73
CA SER A 129 -11.14 15.49 39.99
C SER A 129 -10.20 14.27 39.84
N HIS A 130 -9.18 14.21 40.72
CA HIS A 130 -8.26 13.05 40.77
C HIS A 130 -8.97 11.72 41.01
N CYS A 131 -10.11 11.73 41.72
CA CYS A 131 -10.91 10.53 41.96
C CYS A 131 -11.56 10.02 40.65
N ALA A 132 -12.14 10.93 39.85
CA ALA A 132 -12.70 10.58 38.55
C ALA A 132 -11.62 10.08 37.58
N ALA A 133 -10.46 10.73 37.55
CA ALA A 133 -9.31 10.29 36.74
C ALA A 133 -8.80 8.91 37.15
N MET A 134 -8.72 8.63 38.46
CA MET A 134 -8.35 7.32 38.97
C MET A 134 -9.38 6.26 38.58
N GLY A 135 -10.67 6.58 38.67
CA GLY A 135 -11.76 5.69 38.23
C GLY A 135 -11.64 5.32 36.75
N ALA A 136 -11.41 6.31 35.87
CA ALA A 136 -11.24 6.07 34.43
C ALA A 136 -10.04 5.15 34.13
N ALA A 137 -8.90 5.39 34.79
CA ALA A 137 -7.71 4.56 34.63
C ALA A 137 -7.91 3.14 35.19
N LEU A 138 -8.62 2.99 36.31
CA LEU A 138 -8.93 1.69 36.89
C LEU A 138 -9.85 0.87 35.97
N LEU A 139 -10.87 1.48 35.38
CA LEU A 139 -11.74 0.83 34.39
C LEU A 139 -10.93 0.31 33.19
N MET A 140 -10.00 1.12 32.68
CA MET A 140 -9.13 0.72 31.58
C MET A 140 -8.07 -0.33 31.99
N LEU A 141 -7.66 -0.33 33.26
CA LEU A 141 -6.71 -1.29 33.82
C LEU A 141 -7.33 -2.70 33.89
N ILE A 142 -8.60 -2.81 34.30
CA ILE A 142 -9.31 -4.07 34.53
C ILE A 142 -10.12 -4.56 33.32
N GLU A 143 -10.25 -3.76 32.27
CA GLU A 143 -10.99 -4.13 31.06
C GLU A 143 -10.33 -5.32 30.34
N ASN A 144 -11.02 -6.45 30.35
CA ASN A 144 -10.52 -7.72 29.83
C ASN A 144 -10.24 -7.64 28.33
N ALA A 145 -11.07 -6.94 27.54
CA ALA A 145 -10.87 -6.84 26.10
C ALA A 145 -9.55 -6.12 25.75
N LEU A 146 -9.21 -5.06 26.47
CA LEU A 146 -7.97 -4.32 26.26
C LEU A 146 -6.74 -5.13 26.73
N ILE A 147 -6.89 -5.90 27.81
CA ILE A 147 -5.82 -6.78 28.29
C ILE A 147 -5.56 -7.90 27.29
N THR A 148 -6.59 -8.59 26.81
CA THR A 148 -6.42 -9.70 25.86
C THR A 148 -5.82 -9.21 24.54
N GLN A 149 -6.30 -8.08 24.02
CA GLN A 149 -5.84 -7.53 22.75
C GLN A 149 -4.41 -6.99 22.81
N SER A 150 -3.99 -6.38 23.93
CA SER A 150 -2.62 -5.88 24.07
C SER A 150 -1.57 -6.96 24.35
N ARG A 151 -1.97 -8.13 24.86
CA ARG A 151 -1.06 -9.25 25.13
C ARG A 151 -0.68 -10.08 23.90
N LEU A 152 -1.40 -9.89 22.79
CA LEU A 152 -1.16 -10.59 21.53
C LEU A 152 -0.43 -9.69 20.53
N MET A 153 0.15 -10.29 19.50
CA MET A 153 0.83 -9.58 18.42
C MET A 153 -0.18 -8.96 17.45
N LEU A 154 -0.88 -7.93 17.92
CA LEU A 154 -1.96 -7.24 17.23
C LEU A 154 -1.66 -5.74 17.10
N LEU A 155 -2.18 -5.12 16.04
CA LEU A 155 -1.94 -3.70 15.74
C LEU A 155 -2.81 -2.76 16.59
N GLU A 156 -3.95 -3.24 17.07
CA GLU A 156 -4.97 -2.40 17.69
C GLU A 156 -4.52 -1.78 19.02
N SER A 157 -3.70 -2.49 19.80
CA SER A 157 -3.14 -1.94 21.05
C SER A 157 -2.22 -0.74 20.79
N VAL A 158 -1.41 -0.82 19.73
CA VAL A 158 -0.52 0.26 19.28
C VAL A 158 -1.36 1.42 18.71
N LEU A 159 -2.42 1.12 17.95
CA LEU A 159 -3.36 2.12 17.45
C LEU A 159 -4.05 2.89 18.59
N ILE A 160 -4.59 2.18 19.59
CA ILE A 160 -5.25 2.79 20.76
C ILE A 160 -4.26 3.68 21.51
N PHE A 161 -3.01 3.24 21.68
CA PHE A 161 -1.96 4.04 22.29
C PHE A 161 -1.75 5.37 21.54
N PHE A 162 -1.55 5.35 20.23
CA PHE A 162 -1.33 6.59 19.47
C PHE A 162 -2.58 7.48 19.39
N ASN A 163 -3.78 6.90 19.36
CA ASN A 163 -5.04 7.67 19.43
C ASN A 163 -5.16 8.42 20.77
N LEU A 164 -4.89 7.74 21.89
CA LEU A 164 -4.90 8.38 23.21
C LEU A 164 -3.78 9.42 23.35
N LEU A 165 -2.60 9.13 22.80
CA LEU A 165 -1.49 10.08 22.79
C LEU A 165 -1.83 11.34 21.97
N ALA A 166 -2.51 11.20 20.83
CA ALA A 166 -2.97 12.33 20.03
C ALA A 166 -3.95 13.22 20.80
N VAL A 167 -4.95 12.63 21.46
CA VAL A 167 -5.90 13.38 22.29
C VAL A 167 -5.21 14.03 23.48
N LEU A 168 -4.40 13.28 24.22
CA LEU A 168 -3.68 13.77 25.40
C LEU A 168 -2.73 14.92 25.05
N SER A 169 -1.90 14.75 24.02
CA SER A 169 -0.96 15.80 23.58
C SER A 169 -1.69 17.06 23.15
N TYR A 170 -2.85 16.93 22.48
CA TYR A 170 -3.64 18.08 22.08
C TYR A 170 -4.27 18.81 23.28
N LEU A 171 -4.75 18.08 24.29
CA LEU A 171 -5.27 18.68 25.52
C LEU A 171 -4.16 19.40 26.30
N LYS A 172 -2.99 18.77 26.46
CA LYS A 172 -1.79 19.38 27.06
C LYS A 172 -1.39 20.65 26.32
N PHE A 173 -1.37 20.60 24.99
CA PHE A 173 -1.13 21.76 24.12
C PHE A 173 -2.11 22.89 24.42
N PHE A 174 -3.42 22.59 24.46
CA PHE A 174 -4.46 23.59 24.67
C PHE A 174 -4.38 24.23 26.07
N ASN A 175 -4.13 23.44 27.11
CA ASN A 175 -3.95 23.95 28.47
C ASN A 175 -2.66 24.78 28.58
N CYS A 176 -1.55 24.35 27.97
CA CYS A 176 -0.31 25.13 27.92
C CYS A 176 -0.47 26.45 27.17
N GLN A 177 -1.30 26.50 26.13
CA GLN A 177 -1.55 27.71 25.34
C GLN A 177 -2.12 28.85 26.19
N LYS A 178 -2.96 28.55 27.18
CA LYS A 178 -3.54 29.56 28.07
C LYS A 178 -2.49 30.26 28.94
N HIS A 179 -1.43 29.55 29.32
CA HIS A 179 -0.41 30.07 30.23
C HIS A 179 0.85 30.57 29.53
N SER A 180 1.28 29.91 28.45
CA SER A 180 2.57 30.17 27.79
C SER A 180 2.54 29.88 26.28
N PRO A 181 1.88 30.73 25.46
CA PRO A 181 1.86 30.55 24.01
C PRO A 181 3.27 30.62 23.42
N PHE A 182 3.54 29.82 22.38
CA PHE A 182 4.84 29.72 21.69
C PHE A 182 6.05 29.29 22.54
N SER A 183 5.83 28.73 23.73
CA SER A 183 6.89 28.11 24.53
C SER A 183 7.42 26.82 23.88
N LEU A 184 8.59 26.32 24.34
CA LEU A 184 9.13 25.04 23.88
C LEU A 184 8.18 23.88 24.20
N SER A 185 7.54 23.89 25.37
CA SER A 185 6.53 22.90 25.75
C SER A 185 5.29 22.98 24.85
N TRP A 186 4.86 24.18 24.47
CA TRP A 186 3.75 24.38 23.54
C TRP A 186 4.04 23.75 22.16
N TRP A 187 5.23 24.01 21.60
CA TRP A 187 5.66 23.41 20.34
C TRP A 187 5.82 21.90 20.44
N PHE A 188 6.39 21.41 21.54
CA PHE A 188 6.54 19.98 21.79
C PHE A 188 5.18 19.27 21.77
N TRP A 189 4.19 19.75 22.53
CA TRP A 189 2.86 19.11 22.56
C TRP A 189 2.14 19.20 21.21
N LEU A 190 2.20 20.34 20.53
CA LEU A 190 1.57 20.52 19.22
C LEU A 190 2.16 19.59 18.16
N THR A 191 3.50 19.52 18.09
CA THR A 191 4.19 18.63 17.13
C THR A 191 3.97 17.16 17.48
N LEU A 192 3.96 16.81 18.78
CA LEU A 192 3.63 15.47 19.23
C LEU A 192 2.21 15.06 18.84
N THR A 193 1.24 15.98 18.85
CA THR A 193 -0.12 15.71 18.33
C THR A 193 -0.08 15.33 16.86
N GLY A 194 0.60 16.11 16.02
CA GLY A 194 0.75 15.80 14.59
C GLY A 194 1.42 14.45 14.34
N VAL A 195 2.53 14.18 15.05
CA VAL A 195 3.24 12.89 14.99
C VAL A 195 2.33 11.74 15.40
N ALA A 196 1.64 11.86 16.54
CA ALA A 196 0.76 10.81 17.05
C ALA A 196 -0.42 10.53 16.12
N CYS A 197 -1.03 11.56 15.54
CA CYS A 197 -2.09 11.41 14.52
C CYS A 197 -1.56 10.68 13.28
N SER A 198 -0.37 11.04 12.80
CA SER A 198 0.25 10.37 11.65
C SER A 198 0.55 8.90 11.95
N CYS A 199 1.12 8.60 13.12
CA CYS A 199 1.36 7.23 13.57
C CYS A 199 0.05 6.42 13.65
N ALA A 200 -1.03 7.01 14.17
CA ALA A 200 -2.33 6.34 14.25
C ALA A 200 -2.88 5.99 12.86
N VAL A 201 -2.90 6.96 11.92
CA VAL A 201 -3.31 6.73 10.53
C VAL A 201 -2.39 5.71 9.85
N GLY A 202 -1.08 5.80 10.10
CA GLY A 202 -0.07 4.88 9.56
C GLY A 202 -0.18 3.44 10.07
N ILE A 203 -0.83 3.20 11.21
CA ILE A 203 -1.11 1.83 11.70
C ILE A 203 -2.34 1.28 11.00
N LYS A 204 -3.42 2.05 10.96
CA LYS A 204 -4.69 1.64 10.37
C LYS A 204 -5.49 2.88 10.00
N TYR A 205 -6.21 2.83 8.88
CA TYR A 205 -7.04 3.95 8.44
C TYR A 205 -8.14 4.34 9.43
N MET A 206 -8.50 3.47 10.37
CA MET A 206 -9.39 3.81 11.49
C MET A 206 -8.85 4.98 12.35
N GLY A 207 -7.54 5.22 12.38
CA GLY A 207 -6.94 6.38 13.04
C GLY A 207 -7.36 7.73 12.43
N VAL A 208 -7.89 7.73 11.20
CA VAL A 208 -8.43 8.95 10.55
C VAL A 208 -9.58 9.54 11.36
N PHE A 209 -10.40 8.71 12.02
CA PHE A 209 -11.52 9.23 12.84
C PHE A 209 -11.04 10.07 14.02
N THR A 210 -10.00 9.60 14.72
CA THR A 210 -9.37 10.38 15.80
C THR A 210 -8.68 11.62 15.27
N TYR A 211 -8.04 11.53 14.10
CA TYR A 211 -7.43 12.68 13.46
C TYR A 211 -8.45 13.75 13.06
N VAL A 212 -9.59 13.36 12.48
CA VAL A 212 -10.71 14.26 12.16
C VAL A 212 -11.28 14.89 13.42
N LEU A 213 -11.42 14.14 14.52
CA LEU A 213 -11.84 14.70 15.81
C LEU A 213 -10.87 15.80 16.29
N VAL A 214 -9.56 15.53 16.31
CA VAL A 214 -8.54 16.50 16.72
C VAL A 214 -8.56 17.74 15.81
N LEU A 215 -8.66 17.56 14.49
CA LEU A 215 -8.78 18.66 13.55
C LEU A 215 -10.06 19.48 13.75
N GLY A 216 -11.19 18.82 14.02
CA GLY A 216 -12.45 19.49 14.33
C GLY A 216 -12.35 20.35 15.59
N VAL A 217 -11.78 19.82 16.67
CA VAL A 217 -11.53 20.59 17.90
C VAL A 217 -10.52 21.71 17.65
N ALA A 218 -9.48 21.47 16.85
CA ALA A 218 -8.51 22.51 16.45
C ALA A 218 -9.12 23.63 15.63
N ALA A 219 -10.06 23.31 14.74
CA ALA A 219 -10.80 24.30 13.96
C ALA A 219 -11.70 25.17 14.87
N VAL A 220 -12.40 24.57 15.83
CA VAL A 220 -13.21 25.31 16.82
C VAL A 220 -12.32 26.22 17.68
N HIS A 221 -11.18 25.73 18.17
CA HIS A 221 -10.23 26.55 18.94
C HIS A 221 -9.61 27.67 18.09
N ALA A 222 -9.31 27.41 16.82
CA ALA A 222 -8.84 28.43 15.89
C ALA A 222 -9.92 29.49 15.61
N TRP A 223 -11.19 29.10 15.52
CA TRP A 223 -12.31 30.02 15.38
C TRP A 223 -12.48 30.94 16.58
N HIS A 224 -12.38 30.41 17.80
CA HIS A 224 -12.40 31.25 19.01
C HIS A 224 -11.21 32.22 19.08
N LEU A 225 -10.03 31.80 18.60
CA LEU A 225 -8.85 32.66 18.54
C LEU A 225 -9.01 33.81 17.54
N LEU A 226 -9.70 33.58 16.41
CA LEU A 226 -10.01 34.62 15.43
C LEU A 226 -10.96 35.68 16.00
N GLY A 227 -11.83 35.31 16.93
CA GLY A 227 -12.76 36.24 17.60
C GLY A 227 -12.14 37.05 18.74
N ASP A 228 -10.92 36.73 19.17
CA ASP A 228 -10.27 37.40 20.30
C ASP A 228 -9.62 38.73 19.88
N GLN A 229 -10.27 39.84 20.25
CA GLN A 229 -9.81 41.20 19.92
C GLN A 229 -8.59 41.64 20.71
N THR A 230 -8.17 40.88 21.73
CA THR A 230 -6.98 41.22 22.53
C THR A 230 -5.67 40.88 21.82
N LEU A 231 -5.73 40.03 20.79
CA LEU A 231 -4.56 39.54 20.07
C LEU A 231 -4.34 40.34 18.78
N SER A 232 -3.08 40.61 18.46
CA SER A 232 -2.70 41.19 17.16
C SER A 232 -2.99 40.19 16.02
N ASN A 233 -3.43 40.69 14.87
CA ASN A 233 -3.63 39.91 13.65
C ASN A 233 -2.40 39.06 13.27
N VAL A 234 -1.19 39.57 13.52
CA VAL A 234 0.06 38.84 13.25
C VAL A 234 0.19 37.64 14.18
N CYS A 235 -0.13 37.81 15.47
CA CYS A 235 -0.10 36.74 16.46
C CYS A 235 -1.10 35.63 16.12
N VAL A 236 -2.33 36.02 15.75
CA VAL A 236 -3.37 35.08 15.29
C VAL A 236 -2.90 34.32 14.05
N PHE A 237 -2.31 34.99 13.07
CA PHE A 237 -1.75 34.36 11.89
C PHE A 237 -0.63 33.35 12.25
N CYS A 238 0.31 33.71 13.11
CA CYS A 238 1.37 32.80 13.58
C CYS A 238 0.79 31.55 14.27
N HIS A 239 -0.26 31.72 15.06
CA HIS A 239 -0.97 30.63 15.71
C HIS A 239 -1.66 29.68 14.72
N LEU A 240 -2.29 30.22 13.67
CA LEU A 240 -2.92 29.43 12.61
C LEU A 240 -1.86 28.70 11.78
N LEU A 241 -0.79 29.39 11.40
CA LEU A 241 0.32 28.82 10.65
C LEU A 241 0.99 27.68 11.41
N ALA A 242 1.27 27.87 12.70
CA ALA A 242 1.86 26.83 13.54
C ALA A 242 0.99 25.57 13.61
N ARG A 243 -0.33 25.72 13.74
CA ARG A 243 -1.28 24.58 13.72
C ARG A 243 -1.35 23.93 12.35
N ALA A 244 -1.38 24.70 11.26
CA ALA A 244 -1.41 24.17 9.91
C ALA A 244 -0.14 23.35 9.61
N VAL A 245 1.04 23.85 9.98
CA VAL A 245 2.30 23.11 9.83
C VAL A 245 2.29 21.84 10.66
N ALA A 246 1.96 21.93 11.95
CA ALA A 246 2.07 20.79 12.85
C ALA A 246 0.98 19.74 12.66
N LEU A 247 -0.24 20.14 12.31
CA LEU A 247 -1.40 19.24 12.19
C LEU A 247 -1.73 18.86 10.75
N LEU A 248 -1.13 19.47 9.72
CA LEU A 248 -1.34 19.05 8.32
C LEU A 248 -0.03 18.67 7.62
N VAL A 249 0.98 19.54 7.66
CA VAL A 249 2.25 19.29 6.93
C VAL A 249 3.03 18.15 7.56
N ILE A 250 3.26 18.17 8.88
CA ILE A 250 3.99 17.10 9.57
C ILE A 250 3.33 15.73 9.38
N PRO A 251 2.00 15.57 9.56
CA PRO A 251 1.37 14.27 9.36
C PRO A 251 1.49 13.71 7.95
N VAL A 252 1.37 14.56 6.92
CA VAL A 252 1.54 14.15 5.51
C VAL A 252 2.98 13.71 5.24
N VAL A 253 3.97 14.48 5.70
CA VAL A 253 5.39 14.14 5.54
C VAL A 253 5.72 12.81 6.21
N LEU A 254 5.25 12.59 7.43
CA LEU A 254 5.48 11.35 8.17
C LEU A 254 4.76 10.15 7.52
N TYR A 255 3.54 10.34 7.01
CA TYR A 255 2.82 9.30 6.30
C TYR A 255 3.58 8.83 5.06
N LEU A 256 4.07 9.78 4.25
CA LEU A 256 4.91 9.48 3.09
C LEU A 256 6.23 8.81 3.51
N LEU A 257 6.83 9.26 4.62
CA LEU A 257 8.03 8.65 5.18
C LEU A 257 7.81 7.18 5.57
N PHE A 258 6.66 6.83 6.15
CA PHE A 258 6.37 5.44 6.50
C PHE A 258 6.33 4.53 5.26
N PHE A 259 5.71 4.99 4.17
CA PHE A 259 5.72 4.24 2.90
C PHE A 259 7.12 4.20 2.28
N TYR A 260 7.85 5.30 2.34
CA TYR A 260 9.23 5.34 1.85
C TYR A 260 10.13 4.33 2.57
N VAL A 261 10.07 4.28 3.91
CA VAL A 261 10.81 3.31 4.72
C VAL A 261 10.35 1.88 4.42
N HIS A 262 9.04 1.65 4.33
CA HIS A 262 8.49 0.33 3.97
C HIS A 262 9.03 -0.18 2.64
N LEU A 263 9.00 0.63 1.58
CA LEU A 263 9.46 0.25 0.25
C LEU A 263 10.99 0.04 0.19
N ILE A 264 11.76 0.74 1.01
CA ILE A 264 13.22 0.52 1.12
C ILE A 264 13.55 -0.77 1.86
N LEU A 265 12.82 -1.09 2.94
CA LEU A 265 13.06 -2.31 3.70
C LEU A 265 12.69 -3.56 2.92
N VAL A 266 11.71 -3.44 2.02
CA VAL A 266 11.06 -4.58 1.38
C VAL A 266 11.28 -4.56 -0.13
N PHE A 267 12.52 -4.87 -0.55
CA PHE A 267 12.98 -4.72 -1.93
C PHE A 267 13.01 -6.03 -2.75
N ARG A 268 12.76 -7.20 -2.17
CA ARG A 268 12.73 -8.47 -2.92
C ARG A 268 11.32 -8.80 -3.41
N SER A 269 11.22 -9.50 -4.54
CA SER A 269 9.95 -10.01 -5.08
C SER A 269 9.25 -10.94 -4.08
N GLY A 270 7.92 -10.84 -4.01
CA GLY A 270 7.09 -11.58 -3.08
C GLY A 270 5.69 -11.87 -3.63
N PRO A 271 4.82 -12.54 -2.87
CA PRO A 271 3.58 -13.14 -3.39
C PRO A 271 2.58 -12.12 -3.96
N HIS A 272 2.63 -10.88 -3.48
CA HIS A 272 1.67 -9.81 -3.87
C HIS A 272 2.27 -8.82 -4.88
N ASP A 273 3.46 -9.09 -5.43
CA ASP A 273 4.06 -8.22 -6.44
C ASP A 273 3.26 -8.18 -7.76
N GLN A 274 2.50 -9.25 -8.06
CA GLN A 274 1.71 -9.42 -9.28
C GLN A 274 0.64 -8.33 -9.46
N ILE A 275 0.13 -7.78 -8.36
CA ILE A 275 -0.87 -6.71 -8.34
C ILE A 275 -0.24 -5.36 -8.74
N MET A 276 1.06 -5.18 -8.51
CA MET A 276 1.78 -3.95 -8.81
C MET A 276 2.07 -3.79 -10.30
N SER A 277 2.41 -2.58 -10.71
CA SER A 277 2.82 -2.29 -12.10
C SER A 277 4.07 -3.07 -12.49
N SER A 278 4.25 -3.34 -13.79
CA SER A 278 5.46 -4.00 -14.31
C SER A 278 6.73 -3.22 -13.96
N ALA A 279 6.67 -1.88 -13.97
CA ALA A 279 7.80 -1.04 -13.61
C ALA A 279 8.22 -1.25 -12.14
N PHE A 280 7.24 -1.32 -11.23
CA PHE A 280 7.51 -1.61 -9.82
C PHE A 280 8.04 -3.03 -9.61
N GLN A 281 7.42 -4.03 -10.24
CA GLN A 281 7.90 -5.42 -10.19
C GLN A 281 9.34 -5.56 -10.72
N ALA A 282 9.72 -4.77 -11.73
CA ALA A 282 11.06 -4.75 -12.28
C ALA A 282 12.08 -4.02 -11.38
N SER A 283 11.63 -3.16 -10.45
CA SER A 283 12.51 -2.54 -9.44
C SER A 283 12.81 -3.46 -8.25
N LEU A 284 12.04 -4.53 -8.04
CA LEU A 284 12.28 -5.49 -6.98
C LEU A 284 13.36 -6.50 -7.37
N GLU A 285 14.22 -6.88 -6.41
CA GLU A 285 15.21 -7.95 -6.63
C GLU A 285 14.53 -9.32 -6.78
N GLY A 286 14.97 -10.09 -7.77
CA GLY A 286 14.37 -11.39 -8.10
C GLY A 286 13.26 -11.27 -9.14
N GLY A 287 12.20 -12.07 -9.00
CA GLY A 287 10.96 -11.97 -9.79
C GLY A 287 11.12 -11.57 -11.26
N LEU A 288 10.44 -10.47 -11.64
CA LEU A 288 10.47 -9.92 -12.99
C LEU A 288 11.83 -9.29 -13.34
N ALA A 289 12.56 -8.70 -12.39
CA ALA A 289 13.88 -8.11 -12.63
C ALA A 289 14.87 -9.16 -13.16
N ARG A 290 14.86 -10.39 -12.61
CA ARG A 290 15.71 -11.49 -13.09
C ARG A 290 15.35 -11.95 -14.51
N ILE A 291 14.06 -11.93 -14.86
CA ILE A 291 13.58 -12.32 -16.20
C ILE A 291 13.90 -11.25 -17.25
N THR A 292 13.87 -9.98 -16.83
CA THR A 292 14.10 -8.82 -17.69
C THR A 292 15.58 -8.46 -17.81
N GLN A 293 16.44 -9.02 -16.95
CA GLN A 293 17.88 -8.83 -17.00
C GLN A 293 18.45 -9.33 -18.34
N GLY A 294 18.99 -8.40 -19.13
CA GLY A 294 19.53 -8.69 -20.46
C GLY A 294 18.51 -8.68 -21.61
N GLN A 295 17.24 -8.35 -21.34
CA GLN A 295 16.28 -8.12 -22.41
C GLN A 295 16.61 -6.82 -23.18
N PRO A 296 16.46 -6.83 -24.53
CA PRO A 296 16.65 -5.62 -25.32
C PRO A 296 15.58 -4.58 -24.97
N LEU A 297 16.01 -3.32 -24.80
CA LEU A 297 15.11 -2.23 -24.43
C LEU A 297 14.13 -1.88 -25.56
N GLU A 298 14.60 -1.91 -26.80
CA GLU A 298 13.81 -1.55 -27.98
C GLU A 298 13.14 -2.79 -28.60
N VAL A 299 11.84 -2.68 -28.83
CA VAL A 299 11.07 -3.70 -29.55
C VAL A 299 11.28 -3.49 -31.05
N ALA A 300 11.69 -4.55 -31.75
CA ALA A 300 11.95 -4.54 -33.18
C ALA A 300 10.97 -5.45 -33.93
N PHE A 301 10.88 -5.25 -35.25
CA PHE A 301 10.15 -6.19 -36.10
C PHE A 301 10.84 -7.56 -36.08
N GLY A 302 10.06 -8.61 -35.79
CA GLY A 302 10.49 -9.98 -35.54
C GLY A 302 10.70 -10.31 -34.05
N SER A 303 10.63 -9.32 -33.14
CA SER A 303 10.75 -9.57 -31.71
C SER A 303 9.60 -10.42 -31.18
N GLN A 304 9.94 -11.35 -30.28
CA GLN A 304 8.99 -12.10 -29.47
C GLN A 304 8.69 -11.31 -28.20
N VAL A 305 7.42 -11.02 -27.94
CA VAL A 305 6.95 -10.18 -26.84
C VAL A 305 5.80 -10.86 -26.10
N THR A 306 5.65 -10.53 -24.82
CA THR A 306 4.44 -10.80 -24.05
C THR A 306 3.76 -9.46 -23.77
N LEU A 307 2.49 -9.33 -24.14
CA LEU A 307 1.73 -8.09 -23.93
C LEU A 307 0.91 -8.21 -22.65
N ARG A 308 1.10 -7.28 -21.72
CA ARG A 308 0.36 -7.19 -20.45
C ARG A 308 -0.58 -5.99 -20.50
N ASN A 309 -1.83 -6.18 -20.07
CA ASN A 309 -2.76 -5.08 -19.94
C ASN A 309 -2.37 -4.17 -18.76
N VAL A 310 -2.38 -2.86 -18.99
CA VAL A 310 -2.12 -1.82 -17.99
C VAL A 310 -3.34 -1.59 -17.09
N PHE A 311 -4.56 -1.70 -17.66
CA PHE A 311 -5.80 -1.31 -16.98
C PHE A 311 -6.66 -2.51 -16.51
N GLY A 312 -6.15 -3.73 -16.62
CA GLY A 312 -6.87 -4.94 -16.22
C GLY A 312 -7.14 -4.92 -14.71
N LYS A 313 -8.38 -4.60 -14.31
CA LYS A 313 -8.87 -4.72 -12.93
C LYS A 313 -9.76 -5.97 -12.86
N PRO A 314 -9.68 -6.79 -11.79
CA PRO A 314 -8.89 -6.64 -10.56
C PRO A 314 -7.46 -7.20 -10.65
N VAL A 315 -7.17 -8.07 -11.62
CA VAL A 315 -5.84 -8.69 -11.80
C VAL A 315 -5.32 -8.36 -13.20
N PRO A 316 -4.07 -7.88 -13.32
CA PRO A 316 -3.46 -7.66 -14.62
C PRO A 316 -3.32 -8.99 -15.36
N CYS A 317 -3.61 -8.98 -16.65
CA CYS A 317 -3.61 -10.18 -17.48
C CYS A 317 -2.77 -9.97 -18.74
N TRP A 318 -2.38 -11.08 -19.35
CA TRP A 318 -1.58 -11.13 -20.55
C TRP A 318 -2.42 -11.52 -21.76
N LEU A 319 -2.12 -10.95 -22.92
CA LEU A 319 -2.73 -11.34 -24.18
C LEU A 319 -2.36 -12.79 -24.46
N HIS A 320 -3.36 -13.67 -24.49
CA HIS A 320 -3.18 -15.11 -24.52
C HIS A 320 -4.02 -15.74 -25.64
N SER A 321 -3.52 -16.80 -26.25
CA SER A 321 -4.29 -17.61 -27.20
C SER A 321 -3.91 -19.09 -27.11
N HIS A 322 -4.90 -19.98 -27.12
CA HIS A 322 -4.72 -21.44 -27.03
C HIS A 322 -5.51 -22.13 -28.15
N GLN A 323 -5.31 -23.42 -28.39
CA GLN A 323 -5.78 -24.09 -29.61
C GLN A 323 -7.31 -24.16 -29.78
N ASP A 324 -8.07 -23.91 -28.72
CA ASP A 324 -9.53 -23.94 -28.76
C ASP A 324 -10.11 -22.78 -29.58
N THR A 325 -11.25 -23.05 -30.19
CA THR A 325 -11.99 -22.10 -31.03
C THR A 325 -13.24 -21.62 -30.33
N TYR A 326 -13.76 -20.45 -30.72
CA TYR A 326 -15.09 -20.03 -30.28
C TYR A 326 -16.16 -21.02 -30.75
N PRO A 327 -17.23 -21.26 -29.97
CA PRO A 327 -18.34 -22.10 -30.42
C PRO A 327 -19.05 -21.44 -31.60
N MET A 328 -19.61 -22.20 -32.55
CA MET A 328 -20.33 -21.63 -33.71
C MET A 328 -21.47 -20.67 -33.31
N ILE A 329 -22.11 -20.94 -32.17
CA ILE A 329 -23.21 -20.16 -31.61
C ILE A 329 -22.89 -19.91 -30.14
N TYR A 330 -22.95 -18.65 -29.72
CA TYR A 330 -22.83 -18.27 -28.31
C TYR A 330 -24.04 -18.72 -27.50
N GLU A 331 -23.90 -18.81 -26.18
CA GLU A 331 -24.99 -19.25 -25.28
C GLU A 331 -26.28 -18.42 -25.44
N ASN A 332 -26.17 -17.15 -25.85
CA ASN A 332 -27.31 -16.27 -26.11
C ASN A 332 -27.89 -16.37 -27.53
N GLY A 333 -27.52 -17.40 -28.30
CA GLY A 333 -28.06 -17.68 -29.63
C GLY A 333 -27.46 -16.84 -30.77
N ARG A 334 -26.51 -15.94 -30.48
CA ARG A 334 -25.79 -15.17 -31.51
C ARG A 334 -24.74 -16.03 -32.21
N GLY A 335 -24.56 -15.84 -33.51
CA GLY A 335 -23.49 -16.49 -34.27
C GLY A 335 -22.11 -15.98 -33.86
N SER A 336 -21.11 -16.87 -33.93
CA SER A 336 -19.69 -16.59 -33.72
C SER A 336 -18.89 -16.89 -34.98
N SER A 337 -17.63 -16.48 -34.98
CA SER A 337 -16.66 -16.67 -36.06
C SER A 337 -16.07 -18.08 -36.15
N HIS A 338 -16.18 -18.88 -35.08
CA HIS A 338 -15.47 -20.16 -34.91
C HIS A 338 -13.94 -20.04 -35.13
N GLN A 339 -13.37 -18.86 -34.92
CA GLN A 339 -11.92 -18.67 -34.97
C GLN A 339 -11.26 -19.04 -33.63
N GLN A 340 -9.93 -19.04 -33.59
CA GLN A 340 -9.19 -19.36 -32.38
C GLN A 340 -9.43 -18.30 -31.32
N GLN A 341 -9.64 -18.74 -30.08
CA GLN A 341 -9.91 -17.84 -28.96
C GLN A 341 -8.68 -17.00 -28.61
N VAL A 342 -8.92 -15.72 -28.35
CA VAL A 342 -7.94 -14.80 -27.76
C VAL A 342 -8.53 -14.28 -26.46
N THR A 343 -7.80 -14.46 -25.38
CA THR A 343 -8.26 -14.16 -24.02
C THR A 343 -7.22 -13.34 -23.27
N CYS A 344 -7.59 -12.90 -22.07
CA CYS A 344 -6.67 -12.27 -21.13
C CYS A 344 -6.42 -13.24 -19.97
N TYR A 345 -5.22 -13.83 -19.92
CA TYR A 345 -4.88 -14.85 -18.92
C TYR A 345 -4.01 -14.26 -17.81
N PRO A 346 -4.29 -14.50 -16.51
CA PRO A 346 -3.60 -13.85 -15.39
C PRO A 346 -2.25 -14.47 -15.00
N PHE A 347 -1.77 -15.50 -15.71
CA PHE A 347 -0.47 -16.11 -15.42
C PHE A 347 0.41 -16.11 -16.67
N LYS A 348 1.73 -16.09 -16.44
CA LYS A 348 2.70 -16.20 -17.53
C LYS A 348 2.77 -17.63 -18.03
N ASP A 349 2.62 -17.82 -19.33
CA ASP A 349 2.81 -19.09 -20.01
C ASP A 349 3.44 -18.91 -21.41
N VAL A 350 3.66 -20.02 -22.12
CA VAL A 350 4.19 -20.02 -23.50
C VAL A 350 3.17 -19.54 -24.55
N ASN A 351 1.88 -19.62 -24.24
CA ASN A 351 0.77 -19.14 -25.06
C ASN A 351 0.55 -17.61 -24.93
N ASN A 352 1.35 -16.94 -24.12
CA ASN A 352 1.39 -15.47 -24.02
C ASN A 352 2.38 -14.86 -25.04
N TRP A 353 3.10 -15.67 -25.80
CA TRP A 353 4.12 -15.20 -26.75
C TRP A 353 3.50 -14.72 -28.06
N TRP A 354 3.88 -13.50 -28.47
CA TRP A 354 3.47 -12.87 -29.72
C TRP A 354 4.70 -12.38 -30.48
N ILE A 355 4.68 -12.48 -31.80
CA ILE A 355 5.72 -11.97 -32.69
C ILE A 355 5.20 -10.71 -33.35
N VAL A 356 5.98 -9.63 -33.26
CA VAL A 356 5.66 -8.36 -33.93
C VAL A 356 6.16 -8.41 -35.38
N LYS A 357 5.28 -8.69 -36.33
CA LYS A 357 5.62 -8.88 -37.75
C LYS A 357 5.39 -7.61 -38.56
N ASP A 358 6.30 -7.34 -39.52
CA ASP A 358 6.12 -6.29 -40.53
C ASP A 358 5.15 -6.79 -41.61
N PRO A 359 4.00 -6.13 -41.84
CA PRO A 359 3.02 -6.57 -42.84
C PRO A 359 3.58 -6.60 -44.27
N ARG A 360 4.66 -5.86 -44.55
CA ARG A 360 5.30 -5.82 -45.88
C ARG A 360 6.23 -7.00 -46.15
N ARG A 361 6.53 -7.82 -45.13
CA ARG A 361 7.48 -8.93 -45.23
C ARG A 361 6.79 -10.26 -44.94
N HIS A 362 7.08 -11.25 -45.77
CA HIS A 362 6.55 -12.60 -45.59
C HIS A 362 7.26 -13.36 -44.46
N GLN A 363 8.56 -13.09 -44.25
CA GLN A 363 9.39 -13.76 -43.24
C GLN A 363 9.18 -13.17 -41.85
N LEU A 364 9.23 -14.04 -40.82
CA LEU A 364 9.15 -13.69 -39.39
C LEU A 364 10.52 -13.33 -38.79
N VAL A 365 11.58 -13.26 -39.60
CA VAL A 365 12.96 -13.13 -39.14
C VAL A 365 13.28 -11.67 -38.78
N VAL A 366 13.98 -11.49 -37.65
CA VAL A 366 14.52 -10.18 -37.24
C VAL A 366 15.57 -9.73 -38.26
N SER A 367 15.45 -8.48 -38.71
CA SER A 367 16.44 -7.89 -39.63
C SER A 367 17.79 -7.69 -38.93
N SER A 368 18.88 -7.75 -39.69
CA SER A 368 20.23 -7.38 -39.23
C SER A 368 20.71 -6.16 -40.04
N PRO A 369 20.77 -4.95 -39.46
CA PRO A 369 20.45 -4.58 -38.07
C PRO A 369 18.94 -4.63 -37.74
N PRO A 370 18.55 -4.80 -36.46
CA PRO A 370 17.14 -4.83 -36.07
C PRO A 370 16.45 -3.49 -36.35
N ARG A 371 15.31 -3.52 -37.05
CA ARG A 371 14.49 -2.33 -37.26
C ARG A 371 13.54 -2.13 -36.07
N PRO A 372 13.69 -1.05 -35.27
CA PRO A 372 12.78 -0.76 -34.16
C PRO A 372 11.37 -0.43 -34.66
N VAL A 373 10.36 -0.74 -33.84
CA VAL A 373 8.96 -0.39 -34.09
C VAL A 373 8.68 0.99 -33.51
N ARG A 374 8.14 1.91 -34.31
CA ARG A 374 7.88 3.30 -33.90
C ARG A 374 6.40 3.60 -33.73
N HIS A 375 6.11 4.72 -33.09
CA HIS A 375 4.76 5.25 -33.07
C HIS A 375 4.19 5.41 -34.49
N GLY A 376 2.95 4.98 -34.69
CA GLY A 376 2.25 5.07 -35.97
C GLY A 376 2.55 3.93 -36.95
N ASP A 377 3.51 3.06 -36.64
CA ASP A 377 3.84 1.90 -37.47
C ASP A 377 2.69 0.90 -37.50
N MET A 378 2.59 0.24 -38.66
CA MET A 378 1.66 -0.85 -38.92
C MET A 378 2.32 -2.18 -38.58
N VAL A 379 1.68 -2.97 -37.72
CA VAL A 379 2.18 -4.26 -37.25
C VAL A 379 1.13 -5.36 -37.43
N GLN A 380 1.61 -6.59 -37.57
CA GLN A 380 0.82 -7.82 -37.39
C GLN A 380 1.30 -8.51 -36.12
N LEU A 381 0.38 -8.84 -35.23
CA LEU A 381 0.70 -9.64 -34.04
C LEU A 381 0.43 -11.11 -34.37
N VAL A 382 1.48 -11.93 -34.38
CA VAL A 382 1.37 -13.36 -34.70
C VAL A 382 1.59 -14.17 -33.44
N HIS A 383 0.66 -15.03 -33.10
CA HIS A 383 0.77 -15.88 -31.91
C HIS A 383 1.94 -16.87 -32.08
N GLY A 384 2.83 -16.94 -31.10
CA GLY A 384 4.09 -17.68 -31.19
C GLY A 384 3.91 -19.19 -31.34
N MET A 385 2.93 -19.77 -30.63
CA MET A 385 2.72 -21.23 -30.63
C MET A 385 1.87 -21.72 -31.80
N THR A 386 0.83 -20.98 -32.19
CA THR A 386 -0.09 -21.40 -33.27
C THR A 386 0.20 -20.74 -34.60
N THR A 387 1.10 -19.75 -34.65
CA THR A 387 1.45 -18.96 -35.85
C THR A 387 0.28 -18.22 -36.51
N ARG A 388 -0.86 -18.13 -35.82
CA ARG A 388 -2.06 -17.43 -36.29
C ARG A 388 -1.97 -15.95 -35.96
N SER A 389 -2.52 -15.10 -36.83
CA SER A 389 -2.47 -13.64 -36.66
C SER A 389 -3.65 -13.15 -35.84
N LEU A 390 -3.39 -12.20 -34.94
CA LEU A 390 -4.42 -11.46 -34.21
C LEU A 390 -5.30 -10.71 -35.22
N ASN A 391 -6.60 -10.92 -35.11
CA ASN A 391 -7.61 -10.51 -36.06
C ASN A 391 -8.82 -9.95 -35.31
N THR A 392 -9.51 -9.00 -35.93
CA THR A 392 -10.85 -8.61 -35.52
C THR A 392 -11.69 -8.39 -36.76
N HIS A 393 -12.99 -8.60 -36.62
CA HIS A 393 -13.90 -8.67 -37.75
C HIS A 393 -15.30 -8.29 -37.28
N ASP A 394 -16.24 -8.15 -38.21
CA ASP A 394 -17.59 -7.67 -37.92
C ASP A 394 -18.50 -8.77 -37.34
N VAL A 395 -18.06 -9.37 -36.24
CA VAL A 395 -18.83 -10.30 -35.40
C VAL A 395 -18.84 -9.72 -34.00
N ALA A 396 -19.99 -9.76 -33.34
CA ALA A 396 -20.16 -9.22 -32.00
C ALA A 396 -19.42 -10.08 -30.95
N ALA A 397 -18.75 -9.43 -30.00
CA ALA A 397 -17.99 -10.13 -28.97
C ALA A 397 -18.87 -11.05 -28.09
N PRO A 398 -18.29 -12.12 -27.49
CA PRO A 398 -19.04 -13.11 -26.72
C PRO A 398 -19.83 -12.51 -25.56
N LEU A 399 -19.21 -11.61 -24.79
CA LEU A 399 -19.81 -11.02 -23.57
C LEU A 399 -20.33 -9.59 -23.78
N SER A 400 -19.78 -8.84 -24.74
CA SER A 400 -20.14 -7.44 -24.99
C SER A 400 -20.64 -7.25 -26.42
N PRO A 401 -21.96 -7.37 -26.68
CA PRO A 401 -22.53 -7.33 -28.02
C PRO A 401 -22.24 -6.04 -28.81
N HIS A 402 -21.93 -4.95 -28.11
CA HIS A 402 -21.60 -3.65 -28.71
C HIS A 402 -20.15 -3.54 -29.18
N SER A 403 -19.32 -4.56 -28.93
CA SER A 403 -17.91 -4.60 -29.32
C SER A 403 -17.66 -5.69 -30.35
N GLN A 404 -16.60 -5.54 -31.15
CA GLN A 404 -16.17 -6.55 -32.11
C GLN A 404 -15.41 -7.68 -31.42
N GLU A 405 -15.60 -8.90 -31.92
CA GLU A 405 -14.85 -10.07 -31.50
C GLU A 405 -13.38 -9.95 -31.91
N VAL A 406 -12.49 -10.33 -30.99
CA VAL A 406 -11.05 -10.44 -31.25
C VAL A 406 -10.69 -11.92 -31.22
N SER A 407 -9.99 -12.37 -32.25
CA SER A 407 -9.70 -13.77 -32.49
C SER A 407 -8.33 -13.94 -33.14
N CYS A 408 -7.83 -15.17 -33.18
CA CYS A 408 -6.70 -15.54 -34.02
C CYS A 408 -7.23 -16.16 -35.32
N TYR A 409 -6.92 -15.55 -36.45
CA TYR A 409 -7.52 -15.92 -37.74
C TYR A 409 -7.21 -17.38 -38.12
N ILE A 410 -8.25 -18.10 -38.53
CA ILE A 410 -8.16 -19.44 -39.12
C ILE A 410 -8.71 -19.34 -40.52
N ASP A 411 -7.90 -19.73 -41.51
CA ASP A 411 -8.35 -19.81 -42.89
C ASP A 411 -9.15 -21.11 -43.10
N TYR A 412 -10.47 -20.99 -43.09
CA TYR A 412 -11.38 -22.09 -43.42
C TYR A 412 -11.66 -22.19 -44.93
N ASN A 413 -10.87 -21.53 -45.78
CA ASN A 413 -11.11 -21.41 -47.22
C ASN A 413 -12.47 -20.75 -47.52
N ILE A 414 -12.86 -19.81 -46.66
CA ILE A 414 -14.08 -18.99 -46.76
C ILE A 414 -13.69 -17.63 -47.33
N SER A 415 -14.59 -16.98 -48.08
CA SER A 415 -14.39 -15.68 -48.74
C SER A 415 -14.09 -14.47 -47.83
N MET A 416 -13.89 -14.65 -46.53
CA MET A 416 -13.56 -13.57 -45.60
C MET A 416 -12.04 -13.45 -45.43
N PRO A 417 -11.41 -12.41 -45.99
CA PRO A 417 -9.97 -12.20 -45.83
C PRO A 417 -9.64 -11.81 -44.38
N ALA A 418 -8.42 -12.14 -43.94
CA ALA A 418 -7.92 -11.74 -42.64
C ALA A 418 -7.82 -10.20 -42.54
N GLN A 419 -8.33 -9.66 -41.43
CA GLN A 419 -8.20 -8.25 -41.04
C GLN A 419 -7.30 -8.17 -39.80
N ASN A 420 -5.99 -8.29 -40.06
CA ASN A 420 -4.97 -8.51 -39.03
C ASN A 420 -3.97 -7.35 -38.87
N LEU A 421 -4.30 -6.18 -39.43
CA LEU A 421 -3.43 -5.00 -39.42
C LEU A 421 -3.77 -4.09 -38.24
N TRP A 422 -2.76 -3.86 -37.40
CA TRP A 422 -2.87 -3.02 -36.21
C TRP A 422 -1.88 -1.87 -36.30
N ARG A 423 -2.36 -0.64 -36.11
CA ARG A 423 -1.51 0.54 -35.93
C ARG A 423 -1.08 0.61 -34.47
N LEU A 424 0.23 0.74 -34.24
CA LEU A 424 0.79 0.92 -32.91
C LEU A 424 0.75 2.40 -32.49
N GLU A 425 0.06 2.69 -31.40
CA GLU A 425 0.07 4.00 -30.76
C GLU A 425 0.79 3.95 -29.41
N ILE A 426 1.76 4.84 -29.18
CA ILE A 426 2.44 4.97 -27.89
C ILE A 426 1.74 6.10 -27.14
N VAL A 427 1.13 5.78 -26.01
CA VAL A 427 0.27 6.68 -25.23
C VAL A 427 1.12 7.68 -24.45
N ASN A 428 2.16 7.20 -23.77
CA ASN A 428 3.05 8.01 -22.92
C ASN A 428 4.26 8.57 -23.69
N ARG A 429 4.08 8.92 -24.97
CA ARG A 429 5.15 9.43 -25.84
C ARG A 429 5.53 10.88 -25.49
N GLY A 430 6.82 11.18 -25.56
CA GLY A 430 7.34 12.55 -25.55
C GLY A 430 7.51 13.14 -26.95
N SER A 431 7.69 12.29 -27.97
CA SER A 431 7.78 12.69 -29.37
C SER A 431 7.09 11.69 -30.31
N ASP A 432 6.70 12.15 -31.51
CA ASP A 432 6.13 11.26 -32.53
C ASP A 432 7.17 10.33 -33.18
N THR A 433 8.45 10.52 -32.87
CA THR A 433 9.55 9.63 -33.29
C THR A 433 9.87 8.56 -32.26
N ASP A 434 9.10 8.48 -31.16
CA ASP A 434 9.37 7.56 -30.08
C ASP A 434 9.28 6.09 -30.53
N VAL A 435 10.24 5.31 -30.06
CA VAL A 435 10.34 3.86 -30.28
C VAL A 435 9.61 3.13 -29.18
N TRP A 436 8.98 2.00 -29.53
CA TRP A 436 8.38 1.11 -28.56
C TRP A 436 9.44 0.47 -27.67
N LYS A 437 9.42 0.79 -26.38
CA LYS A 437 10.33 0.26 -25.37
C LYS A 437 9.63 -0.74 -24.46
N THR A 438 10.34 -1.81 -24.09
CA THR A 438 9.85 -2.81 -23.12
C THR A 438 9.63 -2.17 -21.75
N ILE A 439 8.49 -2.48 -21.10
CA ILE A 439 8.10 -2.03 -19.74
C ILE A 439 7.81 -0.53 -19.61
N LEU A 440 8.55 0.33 -20.33
CA LEU A 440 8.47 1.79 -20.24
C LEU A 440 7.35 2.37 -21.11
N SER A 441 7.08 1.79 -22.27
CA SER A 441 6.05 2.30 -23.18
C SER A 441 4.68 1.69 -22.87
N GLU A 442 3.68 2.56 -22.71
CA GLU A 442 2.28 2.17 -22.74
C GLU A 442 1.78 2.23 -24.18
N VAL A 443 1.35 1.09 -24.71
CA VAL A 443 0.97 0.97 -26.12
C VAL A 443 -0.50 0.61 -26.29
N ARG A 444 -1.07 1.13 -27.37
CA ARG A 444 -2.43 0.86 -27.83
C ARG A 444 -2.36 0.31 -29.25
N PHE A 445 -3.11 -0.75 -29.51
CA PHE A 445 -3.27 -1.31 -30.85
C PHE A 445 -4.60 -0.86 -31.43
N VAL A 446 -4.54 -0.09 -32.51
CA VAL A 446 -5.73 0.40 -33.24
C VAL A 446 -5.90 -0.43 -34.50
N HIS A 447 -7.02 -1.13 -34.61
CA HIS A 447 -7.34 -1.91 -35.79
C HIS A 447 -7.54 -0.98 -36.99
N VAL A 448 -6.90 -1.27 -38.12
CA VAL A 448 -6.82 -0.30 -39.21
C VAL A 448 -8.07 -0.24 -40.06
N ASN A 449 -8.78 -1.35 -40.24
CA ASN A 449 -10.00 -1.35 -41.04
C ASN A 449 -11.18 -0.73 -40.29
N THR A 450 -11.28 -0.96 -38.97
CA THR A 450 -12.44 -0.53 -38.17
C THR A 450 -12.14 0.69 -37.31
N SER A 451 -10.88 1.14 -37.24
CA SER A 451 -10.40 2.17 -36.30
C SER A 451 -10.67 1.86 -34.82
N ALA A 452 -11.10 0.63 -34.51
CA ALA A 452 -11.41 0.20 -33.16
C ALA A 452 -10.13 -0.08 -32.38
N VAL A 453 -10.18 0.13 -31.07
CA VAL A 453 -9.04 -0.09 -30.17
C VAL A 453 -9.15 -1.47 -29.53
N LEU A 454 -8.02 -2.20 -29.48
CA LEU A 454 -7.95 -3.44 -28.71
C LEU A 454 -8.17 -3.16 -27.22
N LYS A 455 -9.21 -3.77 -26.64
CA LYS A 455 -9.61 -3.58 -25.24
C LYS A 455 -10.02 -4.93 -24.64
N ASP A 456 -9.76 -5.13 -23.35
CA ASP A 456 -10.32 -6.24 -22.60
C ASP A 456 -11.77 -5.96 -22.18
N GLY A 457 -12.64 -6.94 -22.41
CA GLY A 457 -14.10 -6.80 -22.33
C GLY A 457 -14.69 -6.93 -20.92
N ILE A 458 -13.94 -6.63 -19.85
CA ILE A 458 -14.56 -6.59 -18.52
C ILE A 458 -15.36 -5.28 -18.44
N PRO A 459 -16.70 -5.33 -18.34
CA PRO A 459 -17.47 -4.12 -18.08
C PRO A 459 -17.04 -3.57 -16.72
N MET A 460 -16.74 -2.27 -16.67
CA MET A 460 -16.69 -1.53 -15.40
C MET A 460 -18.03 -1.60 -14.68
#